data_AF-A0A9N8HEQ5-F1
#
_entry.id   AF-A0A9N8HEQ5-F1
#
_cell.length_a   1.000
_cell.length_b   1.000
_cell.length_c   1.000
_cell.angle_alpha   90.00
_cell.angle_beta   90.00
_cell.angle_gamma   90.00
#
_symmetry.space_group_name_H-M   'P 1'
#
loop_
_entity.id
_entity.type
_entity.pdbx_description
1 polymer ?
#
loop_
_entity_poly.entity_id
_entity_poly.type
_entity_poly.pdbx_seq_one_letter_code
_entity_poly.pdbx_strand_id
1 'polypeptide(L)'
;MAKHEEDKEAKKEAKRAAKKAKKEEKKERKRAEKEARKRERETKKQEKRASREEEDRSQEDTDEDSLTKQLVEEGYQTPPRKVARKIRHVPLVDASSQTAEAGQDGPFYKKWIEVSASVMPADMGDIKTALEDNVRNMILQYIPNLGIMLTFHNLKVIANDGAGMILDELPFITYKVGFDSCVFDPKIGNKLQGTISNSFQSHLAILVIGNVNAMIPAQSMQLAGYKFDVDAMEWSKDDGSDTLVKDQKMEFYVDKIHAHMGILSIEGSKLTQFVEPPAVAGSNSDD
;
A
#
# COMPACT_ATOMS: atom_id res chain seq x y z
N MET A 1 59.08 -53.53 -19.06
CA MET A 1 57.64 -53.32 -18.77
C MET A 1 57.39 -52.70 -17.40
N ALA A 2 58.19 -52.98 -16.35
CA ALA A 2 58.01 -52.41 -15.01
C ALA A 2 58.01 -50.85 -14.92
N LYS A 3 58.89 -50.15 -15.66
CA LYS A 3 58.95 -48.67 -15.63
C LYS A 3 57.71 -47.95 -16.15
N HIS A 4 56.86 -48.62 -16.93
CA HIS A 4 55.66 -48.00 -17.52
C HIS A 4 54.43 -48.10 -16.58
N GLU A 5 54.50 -48.97 -15.57
CA GLU A 5 53.44 -49.20 -14.59
C GLU A 5 53.58 -48.23 -13.40
N GLU A 6 54.81 -47.99 -12.95
CA GLU A 6 55.17 -47.02 -11.91
C GLU A 6 54.73 -45.58 -12.28
N ASP A 7 54.93 -45.17 -13.53
CA ASP A 7 54.59 -43.82 -14.01
C ASP A 7 53.07 -43.61 -14.16
N LYS A 8 52.30 -44.69 -14.32
CA LYS A 8 50.82 -44.64 -14.32
C LYS A 8 50.26 -44.54 -12.90
N GLU A 9 50.89 -45.19 -11.94
CA GLU A 9 50.50 -45.14 -10.54
C GLU A 9 50.77 -43.75 -9.93
N ALA A 10 51.94 -43.18 -10.21
CA ALA A 10 52.30 -41.82 -9.81
C ALA A 10 51.32 -40.75 -10.36
N LYS A 11 50.93 -40.86 -11.64
CA LYS A 11 49.93 -39.95 -12.24
C LYS A 11 48.54 -40.09 -11.63
N LYS A 12 48.14 -41.30 -11.23
CA LYS A 12 46.85 -41.56 -10.57
C LYS A 12 46.83 -41.00 -9.15
N GLU A 13 47.94 -41.09 -8.44
CA GLU A 13 48.09 -40.54 -7.09
C GLU A 13 48.10 -39.00 -7.10
N ALA A 14 48.85 -38.39 -8.02
CA ALA A 14 48.86 -36.93 -8.21
C ALA A 14 47.46 -36.38 -8.54
N LYS A 15 46.68 -37.08 -9.39
CA LYS A 15 45.30 -36.69 -9.74
C LYS A 15 44.35 -36.81 -8.54
N ARG A 16 44.54 -37.79 -7.65
CA ARG A 16 43.77 -37.93 -6.42
C ARG A 16 44.10 -36.83 -5.41
N ALA A 17 45.39 -36.50 -5.26
CA ALA A 17 45.84 -35.40 -4.40
C ALA A 17 45.27 -34.05 -4.86
N ALA A 18 45.36 -33.74 -6.15
CA ALA A 18 44.82 -32.50 -6.72
C ALA A 18 43.29 -32.39 -6.57
N LYS A 19 42.56 -33.51 -6.72
CA LYS A 19 41.10 -33.54 -6.51
C LYS A 19 40.73 -33.34 -5.03
N LYS A 20 41.52 -33.85 -4.10
CA LYS A 20 41.32 -33.66 -2.65
C LYS A 20 41.56 -32.19 -2.27
N ALA A 21 42.65 -31.58 -2.75
CA ALA A 21 42.96 -30.17 -2.52
C ALA A 21 41.86 -29.23 -3.02
N LYS A 22 41.39 -29.41 -4.28
CA LYS A 22 40.28 -28.61 -4.83
C LYS A 22 38.96 -28.77 -4.06
N LYS A 23 38.71 -29.96 -3.49
CA LYS A 23 37.51 -30.21 -2.66
C LYS A 23 37.60 -29.50 -1.32
N GLU A 24 38.80 -29.43 -0.74
CA GLU A 24 39.07 -28.78 0.54
C GLU A 24 38.97 -27.25 0.42
N GLU A 25 39.60 -26.67 -0.60
CA GLU A 25 39.50 -25.24 -0.93
C GLU A 25 38.04 -24.80 -1.18
N LYS A 26 37.26 -25.60 -1.92
CA LYS A 26 35.83 -25.33 -2.13
C LYS A 26 35.01 -25.40 -0.84
N LYS A 27 35.40 -26.26 0.11
CA LYS A 27 34.73 -26.40 1.40
C LYS A 27 35.05 -25.21 2.31
N GLU A 28 36.29 -24.73 2.28
CA GLU A 28 36.75 -23.56 3.03
C GLU A 28 36.10 -22.27 2.53
N ARG A 29 36.06 -22.05 1.21
CA ARG A 29 35.35 -20.92 0.61
C ARG A 29 33.88 -20.86 1.00
N LYS A 30 33.18 -22.02 1.02
CA LYS A 30 31.79 -22.11 1.47
C LYS A 30 31.61 -21.83 2.97
N ARG A 31 32.61 -22.11 3.80
CA ARG A 31 32.58 -21.77 5.24
C ARG A 31 32.77 -20.27 5.45
N ALA A 32 33.76 -19.67 4.78
CA ALA A 32 34.01 -18.24 4.83
C ALA A 32 32.80 -17.42 4.35
N GLU A 33 32.14 -17.84 3.26
CA GLU A 33 30.93 -17.18 2.75
C GLU A 33 29.76 -17.25 3.74
N LYS A 34 29.58 -18.39 4.42
CA LYS A 34 28.55 -18.54 5.46
C LYS A 34 28.84 -17.66 6.69
N GLU A 35 30.09 -17.54 7.10
CA GLU A 35 30.48 -16.66 8.21
C GLU A 35 30.30 -15.18 7.87
N ALA A 36 30.67 -14.76 6.66
CA ALA A 36 30.45 -13.39 6.18
C ALA A 36 28.95 -13.03 6.20
N ARG A 37 28.09 -13.92 5.68
CA ARG A 37 26.63 -13.72 5.70
C ARG A 37 26.04 -13.72 7.10
N LYS A 38 26.65 -14.43 8.06
CA LYS A 38 26.25 -14.39 9.47
C LYS A 38 26.60 -13.04 10.11
N ARG A 39 27.83 -12.55 9.88
CA ARG A 39 28.28 -11.25 10.39
C ARG A 39 27.44 -10.09 9.85
N GLU A 40 27.11 -10.11 8.56
CA GLU A 40 26.25 -9.08 7.94
C GLU A 40 24.82 -9.07 8.54
N ARG A 41 24.29 -10.22 8.94
CA ARG A 41 22.99 -10.30 9.62
C ARG A 41 23.06 -9.78 11.05
N GLU A 42 24.18 -10.00 11.74
CA GLU A 42 24.40 -9.51 13.11
C GLU A 42 24.57 -7.99 13.13
N THR A 43 25.31 -7.41 12.17
CA THR A 43 25.44 -5.95 12.05
C THR A 43 24.11 -5.26 11.76
N LYS A 44 23.32 -5.77 10.78
CA LYS A 44 21.97 -5.25 10.50
C LYS A 44 21.03 -5.36 11.69
N LYS A 45 21.20 -6.39 12.53
CA LYS A 45 20.39 -6.57 13.76
C LYS A 45 20.83 -5.59 14.87
N GLN A 46 22.12 -5.26 14.96
CA GLN A 46 22.64 -4.26 15.89
C GLN A 46 22.23 -2.85 15.47
N GLU A 47 22.33 -2.49 14.19
CA GLU A 47 21.87 -1.19 13.67
C GLU A 47 20.38 -0.96 13.93
N LYS A 48 19.54 -1.99 13.70
CA LYS A 48 18.10 -1.90 13.99
C LYS A 48 17.78 -1.80 15.50
N ARG A 49 18.65 -2.29 16.37
CA ARG A 49 18.50 -2.14 17.83
C ARG A 49 18.91 -0.74 18.27
N ALA A 50 20.03 -0.23 17.75
CA ALA A 50 20.50 1.11 18.02
C ALA A 50 19.47 2.17 17.57
N SER A 51 18.89 2.02 16.36
CA SER A 51 17.86 2.96 15.88
C SER A 51 16.61 2.97 16.75
N ARG A 52 16.25 1.82 17.35
CA ARG A 52 15.08 1.70 18.21
C ARG A 52 15.33 2.25 19.61
N GLU A 53 16.55 2.13 20.13
CA GLU A 53 16.95 2.75 21.41
C GLU A 53 17.10 4.28 21.28
N GLU A 54 17.45 4.78 20.09
CA GLU A 54 17.48 6.23 19.80
C GLU A 54 16.06 6.80 19.65
N GLU A 55 15.12 6.05 19.06
CA GLU A 55 13.68 6.40 19.05
C GLU A 55 13.08 6.40 20.47
N ASP A 56 13.34 5.39 21.31
CA ASP A 56 12.83 5.34 22.70
C ASP A 56 13.40 6.48 23.57
N ARG A 57 14.69 6.84 23.42
CA ARG A 57 15.29 7.98 24.16
C ARG A 57 14.74 9.34 23.73
N SER A 58 14.29 9.48 22.49
CA SER A 58 13.68 10.71 22.01
C SER A 58 12.24 10.93 22.49
N GLN A 59 11.63 9.91 23.12
CA GLN A 59 10.27 9.97 23.69
C GLN A 59 10.24 10.17 25.22
N GLU A 60 11.38 10.15 25.91
CA GLU A 60 11.45 10.36 27.37
C GLU A 60 11.69 11.83 27.79
N ASP A 61 11.84 12.77 26.85
CA ASP A 61 12.02 14.22 27.14
C ASP A 61 10.76 15.08 26.86
N THR A 62 9.56 14.48 26.80
CA THR A 62 8.30 15.24 26.84
C THR A 62 7.38 14.70 27.93
N ASP A 63 7.51 15.27 29.12
CA ASP A 63 6.45 15.30 30.12
C ASP A 63 5.20 15.92 29.49
N GLU A 64 4.09 15.17 29.43
CA GLU A 64 2.73 15.70 29.71
C GLU A 64 1.74 14.54 29.92
N ASP A 65 1.65 14.22 31.20
CA ASP A 65 0.58 13.51 31.90
C ASP A 65 -0.75 14.30 31.79
N SER A 66 -1.67 13.89 30.91
CA SER A 66 -3.07 14.40 30.96
C SER A 66 -4.11 13.58 30.16
N LEU A 67 -3.75 12.94 29.04
CA LEU A 67 -4.76 12.45 28.09
C LEU A 67 -5.37 11.05 28.35
N THR A 68 -4.85 10.28 29.31
CA THR A 68 -5.34 8.90 29.57
C THR A 68 -6.37 8.78 30.68
N LYS A 69 -6.66 9.86 31.43
CA LYS A 69 -7.72 9.87 32.44
C LYS A 69 -9.10 10.28 31.92
N GLN A 70 -9.20 10.84 30.71
CA GLN A 70 -10.48 11.34 30.17
C GLN A 70 -11.26 10.34 29.30
N LEU A 71 -10.68 9.17 28.98
CA LEU A 71 -11.32 8.15 28.13
C LEU A 71 -12.02 7.01 28.92
N VAL A 72 -12.19 7.15 30.24
CA VAL A 72 -12.85 6.14 31.10
C VAL A 72 -14.30 6.50 31.46
N GLU A 73 -14.79 7.71 31.17
CA GLU A 73 -16.14 8.14 31.55
C GLU A 73 -17.25 7.97 30.49
N GLU A 74 -16.93 7.60 29.24
CA GLU A 74 -17.96 7.32 28.23
C GLU A 74 -17.92 5.86 27.74
N GLY A 75 -18.50 4.97 28.54
CA GLY A 75 -19.50 3.97 28.10
C GLY A 75 -19.21 2.94 26.99
N TYR A 76 -18.03 2.82 26.39
CA TYR A 76 -17.79 1.82 25.33
C TYR A 76 -17.19 0.51 25.90
N GLN A 77 -18.05 -0.50 26.05
CA GLN A 77 -17.62 -1.90 26.29
C GLN A 77 -16.87 -2.44 25.06
N THR A 78 -15.57 -2.69 25.21
CA THR A 78 -14.80 -3.47 24.22
C THR A 78 -15.09 -4.98 24.38
N PRO A 79 -15.46 -5.72 23.32
CA PRO A 79 -15.55 -7.18 23.40
C PRO A 79 -14.15 -7.83 23.35
N PRO A 80 -13.94 -8.98 24.02
CA PRO A 80 -12.64 -9.62 24.07
C PRO A 80 -12.38 -10.39 22.76
N ARG A 81 -11.43 -9.94 21.94
CA ARG A 81 -11.03 -10.66 20.72
C ARG A 81 -9.69 -11.40 20.90
N LYS A 82 -9.76 -12.62 21.41
CA LYS A 82 -8.79 -13.67 21.08
C LYS A 82 -9.35 -14.49 19.90
N VAL A 83 -8.95 -14.18 18.68
CA VAL A 83 -9.11 -15.09 17.54
C VAL A 83 -7.84 -15.06 16.71
N ALA A 84 -7.24 -16.23 16.52
CA ALA A 84 -6.03 -16.47 15.76
C ALA A 84 -6.15 -15.91 14.33
N ARG A 85 -5.18 -15.10 13.90
CA ARG A 85 -5.11 -14.58 12.53
C ARG A 85 -4.74 -15.72 11.57
N LYS A 86 -5.71 -16.14 10.75
CA LYS A 86 -5.51 -16.99 9.56
C LYS A 86 -4.62 -16.23 8.57
N ILE A 87 -3.59 -16.90 8.05
CA ILE A 87 -2.69 -16.36 7.02
C ILE A 87 -3.53 -16.03 5.78
N ARG A 88 -3.50 -14.76 5.34
CA ARG A 88 -4.29 -14.25 4.22
C ARG A 88 -3.44 -14.29 2.95
N HIS A 89 -3.97 -14.88 1.89
CA HIS A 89 -3.39 -14.82 0.55
C HIS A 89 -4.01 -13.60 -0.15
N VAL A 90 -3.20 -12.63 -0.55
CA VAL A 90 -3.66 -11.51 -1.37
C VAL A 90 -3.72 -12.02 -2.82
N PRO A 91 -4.84 -11.85 -3.55
CA PRO A 91 -4.90 -12.24 -4.96
C PRO A 91 -3.85 -11.46 -5.75
N LEU A 92 -3.06 -12.18 -6.56
CA LEU A 92 -2.07 -11.58 -7.45
C LEU A 92 -2.83 -11.00 -8.66
N VAL A 93 -2.82 -9.68 -8.78
CA VAL A 93 -3.35 -8.98 -9.96
C VAL A 93 -2.31 -9.15 -11.07
N ASP A 94 -2.68 -9.89 -12.11
CA ASP A 94 -1.80 -10.08 -13.27
C ASP A 94 -1.87 -8.82 -14.13
N ALA A 95 -0.87 -7.95 -14.01
CA ALA A 95 -0.84 -6.63 -14.64
C ALA A 95 -0.50 -6.69 -16.15
N SER A 96 -0.96 -7.74 -16.86
CA SER A 96 -0.75 -7.94 -18.28
C SER A 96 -1.99 -7.54 -19.09
N SER A 97 -2.35 -6.25 -19.08
CA SER A 97 -3.11 -5.62 -20.16
C SER A 97 -2.86 -4.11 -20.13
N GLN A 98 -1.91 -3.69 -20.98
CA GLN A 98 -1.68 -2.30 -21.32
C GLN A 98 -2.68 -1.87 -22.39
N THR A 99 -3.36 -0.75 -22.16
CA THR A 99 -3.37 0.44 -23.03
C THR A 99 -4.00 1.56 -22.20
N ALA A 100 -3.17 2.47 -21.68
CA ALA A 100 -3.67 3.73 -21.16
C ALA A 100 -4.11 4.54 -22.38
N GLU A 101 -5.42 4.67 -22.59
CA GLU A 101 -5.95 5.61 -23.57
C GLU A 101 -5.54 7.02 -23.17
N ALA A 102 -4.81 7.69 -24.07
CA ALA A 102 -4.48 9.10 -23.94
C ALA A 102 -5.79 9.91 -24.06
N GLY A 103 -6.29 10.44 -22.94
CA GLY A 103 -7.54 11.23 -22.91
C GLY A 103 -8.31 11.24 -21.59
N GLN A 104 -7.86 10.56 -20.55
CA GLN A 104 -8.54 10.62 -19.24
C GLN A 104 -7.99 11.79 -18.41
N ASP A 105 -8.63 12.96 -18.55
CA ASP A 105 -8.31 14.20 -17.83
C ASP A 105 -8.73 14.20 -16.34
N GLY A 106 -9.29 13.09 -15.83
CA GLY A 106 -9.78 12.96 -14.46
C GLY A 106 -9.15 11.78 -13.70
N PRO A 107 -9.18 11.81 -12.35
CA PRO A 107 -8.62 10.75 -11.51
C PRO A 107 -9.55 9.53 -11.37
N PHE A 108 -10.73 9.55 -11.98
CA PHE A 108 -11.70 8.45 -11.95
C PHE A 108 -11.86 7.84 -13.34
N TYR A 109 -11.84 6.52 -13.39
CA TYR A 109 -12.09 5.80 -14.64
C TYR A 109 -12.75 4.44 -14.42
N LYS A 110 -13.49 4.01 -15.45
CA LYS A 110 -14.00 2.64 -15.54
C LYS A 110 -12.94 1.77 -16.21
N LYS A 111 -12.65 0.61 -15.62
CA LYS A 111 -11.66 -0.34 -16.16
C LYS A 111 -12.13 -1.78 -16.00
N TRP A 112 -11.87 -2.59 -17.01
CA TRP A 112 -11.98 -4.04 -16.91
C TRP A 112 -10.73 -4.59 -16.21
N ILE A 113 -10.93 -5.40 -15.17
CA ILE A 113 -9.86 -5.93 -14.33
C ILE A 113 -9.93 -7.46 -14.37
N GLU A 114 -8.78 -8.10 -14.52
CA GLU A 114 -8.63 -9.55 -14.39
C GLU A 114 -7.76 -9.89 -13.18
N VAL A 115 -8.21 -10.82 -12.34
CA VAL A 115 -7.47 -11.28 -11.17
C VAL A 115 -7.58 -12.79 -10.99
N SER A 116 -6.59 -13.37 -10.33
CA SER A 116 -6.66 -14.74 -9.85
C SER A 116 -7.21 -14.76 -8.42
N ALA A 117 -8.37 -15.36 -8.21
CA ALA A 117 -9.01 -15.49 -6.90
C ALA A 117 -9.02 -16.97 -6.47
N SER A 118 -8.63 -17.23 -5.23
CA SER A 118 -8.59 -18.58 -4.66
C SER A 118 -9.79 -18.82 -3.75
N VAL A 119 -10.47 -19.94 -3.97
CA VAL A 119 -11.65 -20.38 -3.22
C VAL A 119 -11.27 -21.58 -2.35
N MET A 120 -11.75 -21.62 -1.10
CA MET A 120 -11.51 -22.76 -0.21
C MET A 120 -12.44 -23.92 -0.56
N PRO A 121 -12.06 -25.19 -0.32
CA PRO A 121 -12.94 -26.33 -0.53
C PRO A 121 -14.25 -26.25 0.25
N ALA A 122 -14.21 -25.62 1.43
CA ALA A 122 -15.39 -25.41 2.26
C ALA A 122 -16.45 -24.53 1.57
N ASP A 123 -16.02 -23.63 0.68
CA ASP A 123 -16.89 -22.68 -0.01
C ASP A 123 -17.38 -23.23 -1.36
N MET A 124 -17.16 -24.51 -1.64
CA MET A 124 -17.54 -25.14 -2.92
C MET A 124 -19.04 -25.19 -3.17
N GLY A 125 -19.85 -25.12 -2.10
CA GLY A 125 -21.30 -25.03 -2.24
C GLY A 125 -21.78 -23.73 -2.90
N ASP A 126 -20.98 -22.66 -2.81
CA ASP A 126 -21.28 -21.36 -3.41
C ASP A 126 -20.01 -20.60 -3.83
N ILE A 127 -19.46 -21.04 -4.97
CA ILE A 127 -18.26 -20.46 -5.57
C ILE A 127 -18.46 -18.98 -5.89
N LYS A 128 -19.65 -18.61 -6.36
CA LYS A 128 -19.92 -17.24 -6.81
C LYS A 128 -19.78 -16.26 -5.66
N THR A 129 -20.43 -16.55 -4.53
CA THR A 129 -20.33 -15.72 -3.33
C THR A 129 -18.89 -15.66 -2.82
N ALA A 130 -18.17 -16.79 -2.82
CA ALA A 130 -16.77 -16.82 -2.41
C ALA A 130 -15.86 -15.94 -3.30
N LEU A 131 -16.09 -15.94 -4.62
CA LEU A 131 -15.35 -15.09 -5.56
C LEU A 131 -15.72 -13.62 -5.38
N GLU A 132 -17.00 -13.31 -5.20
CA GLU A 132 -17.47 -11.94 -4.92
C GLU A 132 -16.88 -11.41 -3.61
N ASP A 133 -16.80 -12.24 -2.56
CA ASP A 133 -16.19 -11.86 -1.28
C ASP A 133 -14.70 -11.57 -1.43
N ASN A 134 -13.98 -12.38 -2.21
CA ASN A 134 -12.57 -12.14 -2.53
C ASN A 134 -12.36 -10.78 -3.22
N VAL A 135 -13.17 -10.47 -4.24
CA VAL A 135 -13.09 -9.18 -4.95
C VAL A 135 -13.57 -8.03 -4.07
N ARG A 136 -14.61 -8.22 -3.26
CA ARG A 136 -15.12 -7.21 -2.32
C ARG A 136 -14.04 -6.78 -1.32
N ASN A 137 -13.18 -7.69 -0.89
CA ASN A 137 -12.05 -7.37 -0.01
C ASN A 137 -11.01 -6.44 -0.65
N MET A 138 -11.03 -6.25 -1.97
CA MET A 138 -10.16 -5.31 -2.67
C MET A 138 -10.76 -3.89 -2.74
N ILE A 139 -12.04 -3.70 -2.37
CA ILE A 139 -12.69 -2.40 -2.36
C ILE A 139 -12.00 -1.49 -1.34
N LEU A 140 -11.79 -0.22 -1.72
CA LEU A 140 -11.05 0.81 -0.98
C LEU A 140 -9.58 0.50 -0.71
N GLN A 141 -9.05 -0.58 -1.28
CA GLN A 141 -7.63 -0.90 -1.20
C GLN A 141 -6.87 -0.30 -2.39
N TYR A 142 -5.72 0.31 -2.11
CA TYR A 142 -4.79 0.71 -3.16
C TYR A 142 -4.08 -0.50 -3.74
N ILE A 143 -4.18 -0.66 -5.06
CA ILE A 143 -3.52 -1.69 -5.84
C ILE A 143 -2.50 -1.00 -6.76
N PRO A 144 -1.21 -1.35 -6.68
CA PRO A 144 -0.19 -0.77 -7.56
C PRO A 144 -0.55 -0.92 -9.04
N ASN A 145 -0.32 0.14 -9.83
CA ASN A 145 -0.64 0.24 -11.26
C ASN A 145 -2.15 0.19 -11.62
N LEU A 146 -3.02 0.09 -10.62
CA LEU A 146 -4.46 0.18 -10.79
C LEU A 146 -5.03 1.42 -10.10
N GLY A 147 -4.65 1.71 -8.86
CA GLY A 147 -5.27 2.74 -8.03
C GLY A 147 -6.16 2.12 -6.94
N ILE A 148 -7.08 2.92 -6.39
CA ILE A 148 -8.05 2.49 -5.39
C ILE A 148 -9.31 1.97 -6.08
N MET A 149 -9.66 0.73 -5.82
CA MET A 149 -10.89 0.14 -6.36
C MET A 149 -12.10 0.65 -5.57
N LEU A 150 -13.00 1.42 -6.18
CA LEU A 150 -14.16 1.98 -5.49
C LEU A 150 -15.36 1.03 -5.47
N THR A 151 -15.60 0.38 -6.61
CA THR A 151 -16.70 -0.57 -6.78
C THR A 151 -16.38 -1.55 -7.88
N PHE A 152 -17.11 -2.67 -7.93
CA PHE A 152 -17.04 -3.64 -9.00
C PHE A 152 -18.44 -4.13 -9.38
N HIS A 153 -18.60 -4.58 -10.62
CA HIS A 153 -19.80 -5.23 -11.12
C HIS A 153 -19.45 -6.23 -12.21
N ASN A 154 -20.44 -7.04 -12.61
CA ASN A 154 -20.33 -7.93 -13.76
C ASN A 154 -19.18 -8.95 -13.64
N LEU A 155 -19.01 -9.52 -12.44
CA LEU A 155 -17.98 -10.54 -12.17
C LEU A 155 -18.25 -11.82 -12.96
N LYS A 156 -17.24 -12.26 -13.70
CA LYS A 156 -17.28 -13.47 -14.54
C LYS A 156 -16.02 -14.30 -14.34
N VAL A 157 -16.17 -15.62 -14.35
CA VAL A 157 -15.02 -16.52 -14.54
C VAL A 157 -14.67 -16.50 -16.03
N ILE A 158 -13.41 -16.19 -16.35
CA ILE A 158 -12.99 -15.92 -17.73
C ILE A 158 -12.04 -16.97 -18.31
N ALA A 159 -11.58 -17.93 -17.51
CA ALA A 159 -10.71 -19.01 -17.96
C ALA A 159 -11.39 -20.37 -17.87
N ASN A 160 -10.88 -21.31 -18.67
CA ASN A 160 -11.18 -22.75 -18.62
C ASN A 160 -12.68 -23.10 -18.64
N ASP A 161 -13.47 -22.40 -19.45
CA ASP A 161 -14.92 -22.62 -19.56
C ASP A 161 -15.67 -22.59 -18.21
N GLY A 162 -15.17 -21.79 -17.26
CA GLY A 162 -15.72 -21.68 -15.91
C GLY A 162 -15.09 -22.63 -14.88
N ALA A 163 -14.14 -23.49 -15.27
CA ALA A 163 -13.47 -24.40 -14.37
C ALA A 163 -12.33 -23.72 -13.58
N GLY A 164 -12.27 -24.01 -12.28
CA GLY A 164 -11.15 -23.63 -11.43
C GLY A 164 -9.99 -24.62 -11.53
N MET A 165 -8.78 -24.14 -11.26
CA MET A 165 -7.58 -24.98 -11.24
C MET A 165 -7.05 -25.13 -9.82
N ILE A 166 -6.78 -26.36 -9.41
CA ILE A 166 -6.01 -26.61 -8.19
C ILE A 166 -4.54 -26.47 -8.58
N LEU A 167 -3.84 -25.53 -7.92
CA LEU A 167 -2.43 -25.27 -8.17
C LEU A 167 -1.59 -25.98 -7.10
N ASP A 168 -0.66 -26.83 -7.56
CA ASP A 168 0.26 -27.61 -6.74
C ASP A 168 -0.43 -28.51 -5.69
N GLU A 169 0.11 -28.60 -4.47
CA GLU A 169 -0.41 -29.42 -3.36
C GLU A 169 -1.28 -28.64 -2.36
N LEU A 170 -1.72 -27.43 -2.73
CA LEU A 170 -2.60 -26.64 -1.88
C LEU A 170 -4.06 -26.99 -2.18
N PRO A 171 -4.92 -27.13 -1.16
CA PRO A 171 -6.32 -27.47 -1.37
C PRO A 171 -7.15 -26.29 -1.90
N PHE A 172 -6.54 -25.18 -2.34
CA PHE A 172 -7.26 -24.02 -2.85
C PHE A 172 -7.51 -24.16 -4.35
N ILE A 173 -8.72 -23.80 -4.78
CA ILE A 173 -9.08 -23.80 -6.19
C ILE A 173 -8.99 -22.37 -6.69
N THR A 174 -8.12 -22.14 -7.66
CA THR A 174 -7.85 -20.82 -8.23
C THR A 174 -8.70 -20.62 -9.49
N TYR A 175 -9.41 -19.51 -9.53
CA TYR A 175 -10.21 -19.07 -10.66
C TYR A 175 -9.60 -17.79 -11.22
N LYS A 176 -9.53 -17.70 -12.56
CA LYS A 176 -9.29 -16.42 -13.22
C LYS A 176 -10.64 -15.73 -13.42
N VAL A 177 -10.82 -14.58 -12.78
CA VAL A 177 -12.05 -13.80 -12.85
C VAL A 177 -11.80 -12.45 -13.50
N GLY A 178 -12.78 -11.96 -14.23
CA GLY A 178 -12.81 -10.64 -14.84
C GLY A 178 -14.04 -9.87 -14.40
N PHE A 179 -13.91 -8.57 -14.16
CA PHE A 179 -15.01 -7.71 -13.75
C PHE A 179 -14.78 -6.25 -14.16
N ASP A 180 -15.87 -5.49 -14.26
CA ASP A 180 -15.85 -4.06 -14.49
C ASP A 180 -15.74 -3.31 -13.16
N SER A 181 -14.83 -2.35 -13.06
CA SER A 181 -14.62 -1.57 -11.83
C SER A 181 -14.54 -0.07 -12.09
N CYS A 182 -15.01 0.71 -11.13
CA CYS A 182 -14.68 2.13 -11.04
C CYS A 182 -13.46 2.28 -10.13
N VAL A 183 -12.45 2.97 -10.63
CA VAL A 183 -11.14 3.08 -9.98
C VAL A 183 -10.80 4.55 -9.82
N PHE A 184 -10.25 4.89 -8.66
CA PHE A 184 -9.68 6.18 -8.36
C PHE A 184 -8.15 6.09 -8.36
N ASP A 185 -7.53 6.75 -9.31
CA ASP A 185 -6.08 6.74 -9.54
C ASP A 185 -5.62 8.17 -9.79
N PRO A 186 -5.42 8.94 -8.71
CA PRO A 186 -4.91 10.29 -8.82
C PRO A 186 -3.47 10.25 -9.33
N LYS A 187 -3.11 11.23 -10.15
CA LYS A 187 -1.77 11.44 -10.68
C LYS A 187 -1.24 12.78 -10.22
N ILE A 188 0.09 12.91 -10.19
CA ILE A 188 0.75 14.19 -9.94
C ILE A 188 0.25 15.22 -10.96
N GLY A 189 -0.10 16.40 -10.48
CA GLY A 189 -0.69 17.48 -11.26
C GLY A 189 -2.20 17.44 -11.40
N ASN A 190 -2.89 16.36 -10.99
CA ASN A 190 -4.35 16.37 -10.95
C ASN A 190 -4.87 17.37 -9.92
N LYS A 191 -5.96 18.05 -10.26
CA LYS A 191 -6.75 18.83 -9.32
C LYS A 191 -7.75 17.90 -8.61
N LEU A 192 -7.71 17.87 -7.29
CA LEU A 192 -8.60 17.06 -6.46
C LEU A 192 -9.45 17.95 -5.57
N GLN A 193 -10.60 17.41 -5.19
CA GLN A 193 -11.49 17.99 -4.19
C GLN A 193 -11.50 17.11 -2.95
N GLY A 194 -11.49 17.73 -1.78
CA GLY A 194 -11.64 17.05 -0.50
C GLY A 194 -12.25 17.95 0.56
N THR A 195 -12.53 17.38 1.72
CA THR A 195 -13.02 18.11 2.90
C THR A 195 -11.93 18.16 3.96
N ILE A 196 -11.80 19.29 4.65
CA ILE A 196 -10.89 19.41 5.77
C ILE A 196 -11.34 18.46 6.88
N SER A 197 -10.47 17.53 7.30
CA SER A 197 -10.76 16.63 8.40
C SER A 197 -10.24 17.19 9.73
N ASN A 198 -8.98 17.62 9.73
CA ASN A 198 -8.26 18.11 10.90
C ASN A 198 -7.22 19.15 10.50
N SER A 199 -6.89 20.04 11.43
CA SER A 199 -5.85 21.06 11.28
C SER A 199 -4.71 20.78 12.25
N PHE A 200 -3.48 20.82 11.76
CA PHE A 200 -2.27 20.68 12.56
C PHE A 200 -1.28 21.79 12.20
N GLN A 201 -0.38 22.11 13.13
CA GLN A 201 0.67 23.10 12.88
C GLN A 201 1.59 22.71 11.71
N SER A 202 1.80 21.41 11.50
CA SER A 202 2.69 20.88 10.46
C SER A 202 1.99 20.70 9.10
N HIS A 203 0.68 20.53 9.07
CA HIS A 203 -0.09 20.29 7.85
C HIS A 203 -1.60 20.46 8.06
N LEU A 204 -2.32 20.70 6.97
CA LEU A 204 -3.77 20.59 6.91
C LEU A 204 -4.16 19.19 6.42
N ALA A 205 -4.97 18.46 7.19
CA ALA A 205 -5.45 17.14 6.80
C ALA A 205 -6.77 17.26 6.02
N ILE A 206 -6.83 16.55 4.89
CA ILE A 206 -7.96 16.57 3.94
C ILE A 206 -8.38 15.14 3.65
N LEU A 207 -9.69 14.89 3.56
CA LEU A 207 -10.24 13.64 3.07
C LEU A 207 -10.75 13.82 1.63
N VAL A 208 -10.11 13.12 0.70
CA VAL A 208 -10.57 12.98 -0.69
C VAL A 208 -11.55 11.82 -0.74
N ILE A 209 -12.66 11.99 -1.46
CA ILE A 209 -13.76 10.99 -1.57
C ILE A 209 -14.25 10.40 -0.24
N GLY A 210 -14.06 11.14 0.86
CA GLY A 210 -14.44 10.75 2.23
C GLY A 210 -13.59 9.66 2.87
N ASN A 211 -12.65 9.01 2.15
CA ASN A 211 -11.89 7.86 2.67
C ASN A 211 -10.40 7.87 2.33
N VAL A 212 -9.94 8.76 1.43
CA VAL A 212 -8.54 8.82 1.01
C VAL A 212 -7.87 9.97 1.73
N ASN A 213 -6.83 9.65 2.49
CA ASN A 213 -6.07 10.65 3.23
C ASN A 213 -5.28 11.53 2.25
N ALA A 214 -5.39 12.83 2.45
CA ALA A 214 -4.56 13.83 1.81
C ALA A 214 -4.08 14.85 2.84
N MET A 215 -2.97 15.52 2.53
CA MET A 215 -2.44 16.59 3.36
C MET A 215 -1.84 17.71 2.53
N ILE A 216 -1.95 18.93 3.06
CA ILE A 216 -1.24 20.11 2.54
C ILE A 216 -0.18 20.49 3.58
N PRO A 217 1.12 20.39 3.26
CA PRO A 217 2.19 20.73 4.19
C PRO A 217 2.12 22.20 4.63
N ALA A 218 2.57 22.48 5.85
CA ALA A 218 2.64 23.85 6.40
C ALA A 218 3.37 24.83 5.49
N GLN A 219 4.44 24.39 4.82
CA GLN A 219 5.17 25.23 3.86
C GLN A 219 4.27 25.68 2.71
N SER A 220 3.45 24.79 2.17
CA SER A 220 2.46 25.10 1.12
C SER A 220 1.36 26.02 1.63
N MET A 221 0.91 25.83 2.88
CA MET A 221 -0.08 26.70 3.54
C MET A 221 0.45 28.13 3.72
N GLN A 222 1.68 28.27 4.20
CA GLN A 222 2.34 29.57 4.41
C GLN A 222 2.58 30.30 3.09
N LEU A 223 2.98 29.60 2.02
CA LEU A 223 3.10 30.18 0.68
C LEU A 223 1.75 30.67 0.12
N ALA A 224 0.64 30.05 0.54
CA ALA A 224 -0.71 30.49 0.23
C ALA A 224 -1.21 31.63 1.16
N GLY A 225 -0.39 32.09 2.11
CA GLY A 225 -0.70 33.20 3.00
C GLY A 225 -1.43 32.82 4.29
N TYR A 226 -1.54 31.53 4.62
CA TYR A 226 -2.13 31.09 5.89
C TYR A 226 -1.07 31.03 7.00
N LYS A 227 -1.50 31.37 8.22
CA LYS A 227 -0.76 31.15 9.47
C LYS A 227 -1.55 30.24 10.38
N PHE A 228 -0.83 29.45 11.17
CA PHE A 228 -1.44 28.55 12.14
C PHE A 228 -1.57 29.25 13.49
N ASP A 229 -2.79 29.30 14.02
CA ASP A 229 -3.07 29.70 15.39
C ASP A 229 -2.98 28.47 16.29
N VAL A 230 -2.03 28.49 17.22
CA VAL A 230 -1.76 27.37 18.14
C VAL A 230 -2.87 27.23 19.19
N ASP A 231 -3.48 28.33 19.61
CA ASP A 231 -4.50 28.34 20.65
C ASP A 231 -5.85 27.87 20.08
N ALA A 232 -6.18 28.27 18.85
CA ALA A 232 -7.40 27.84 18.17
C ALA A 232 -7.24 26.49 17.43
N MET A 233 -6.00 26.04 17.18
CA MET A 233 -5.68 24.90 16.31
C MET A 233 -6.21 25.04 14.87
N GLU A 234 -6.16 26.26 14.32
CA GLU A 234 -6.75 26.59 13.02
C GLU A 234 -5.75 27.30 12.10
N TRP A 235 -5.97 27.17 10.78
CA TRP A 235 -5.23 27.92 9.77
C TRP A 235 -6.07 29.11 9.29
N SER A 236 -5.54 30.32 9.39
CA SER A 236 -6.23 31.54 8.98
C SER A 236 -5.30 32.51 8.25
N LYS A 237 -5.87 33.41 7.43
CA LYS A 237 -5.12 34.54 6.86
C LYS A 237 -4.96 35.65 7.88
N ASP A 238 -3.95 36.50 7.68
CA ASP A 238 -3.59 37.61 8.59
C ASP A 238 -4.73 38.63 8.83
N ASP A 239 -5.68 38.72 7.90
CA ASP A 239 -6.84 39.60 8.02
C ASP A 239 -8.04 38.95 8.76
N GLY A 240 -7.90 37.69 9.18
CA GLY A 240 -8.97 36.90 9.79
C GLY A 240 -10.17 36.64 8.86
N SER A 241 -10.05 36.96 7.57
CA SER A 241 -11.16 36.88 6.61
C SER A 241 -11.44 35.45 6.13
N ASP A 242 -10.45 34.58 6.24
CA ASP A 242 -10.47 33.23 5.67
C ASP A 242 -9.81 32.26 6.66
N THR A 243 -10.63 31.76 7.58
CA THR A 243 -10.28 30.71 8.54
C THR A 243 -10.75 29.36 8.00
N LEU A 244 -9.83 28.41 7.94
CA LEU A 244 -10.08 27.08 7.44
C LEU A 244 -10.68 26.22 8.54
N VAL A 245 -11.94 25.83 8.34
CA VAL A 245 -12.73 25.07 9.31
C VAL A 245 -12.92 23.63 8.87
N LYS A 246 -13.17 22.75 9.85
CA LYS A 246 -13.52 21.36 9.60
C LYS A 246 -14.72 21.23 8.66
N ASP A 247 -14.71 20.20 7.82
CA ASP A 247 -15.74 19.86 6.82
C ASP A 247 -15.88 20.86 5.67
N GLN A 248 -15.10 21.94 5.64
CA GLN A 248 -15.02 22.85 4.51
C GLN A 248 -14.46 22.12 3.28
N LYS A 249 -15.14 22.29 2.15
CA LYS A 249 -14.71 21.72 0.86
C LYS A 249 -13.61 22.58 0.25
N MET A 250 -12.51 21.94 -0.10
CA MET A 250 -11.33 22.56 -0.69
C MET A 250 -10.93 21.84 -1.97
N GLU A 251 -10.27 22.57 -2.86
CA GLU A 251 -9.58 22.03 -4.02
C GLU A 251 -8.09 22.24 -3.87
N PHE A 252 -7.30 21.30 -4.39
CA PHE A 252 -5.85 21.37 -4.35
C PHE A 252 -5.25 20.58 -5.52
N TYR A 253 -3.97 20.77 -5.78
CA TYR A 253 -3.22 20.02 -6.78
C TYR A 253 -2.36 18.95 -6.11
N VAL A 254 -2.31 17.76 -6.72
CA VAL A 254 -1.48 16.65 -6.26
C VAL A 254 -0.02 16.91 -6.60
N ASP A 255 0.84 16.94 -5.58
CA ASP A 255 2.28 17.07 -5.75
C ASP A 255 2.99 15.72 -5.60
N LYS A 256 2.57 14.92 -4.62
CA LYS A 256 3.15 13.60 -4.35
C LYS A 256 2.09 12.60 -3.94
N ILE A 257 2.41 11.33 -4.17
CA ILE A 257 1.55 10.20 -3.82
C ILE A 257 2.40 9.20 -3.04
N HIS A 258 1.94 8.84 -1.85
CA HIS A 258 2.54 7.85 -0.98
C HIS A 258 1.62 6.64 -0.90
N ALA A 259 2.13 5.47 -1.29
CA ALA A 259 1.40 4.22 -1.19
C ALA A 259 2.17 3.23 -0.33
N HIS A 260 1.56 2.76 0.75
CA HIS A 260 2.16 1.76 1.62
C HIS A 260 1.11 0.79 2.18
N MET A 261 1.38 -0.51 2.08
CA MET A 261 0.52 -1.57 2.62
C MET A 261 -0.96 -1.48 2.21
N GLY A 262 -1.24 -1.04 0.96
CA GLY A 262 -2.60 -0.91 0.45
C GLY A 262 -3.33 0.37 0.86
N ILE A 263 -2.66 1.27 1.57
CA ILE A 263 -3.16 2.60 1.92
C ILE A 263 -2.51 3.65 1.01
N LEU A 264 -3.33 4.55 0.49
CA LEU A 264 -2.90 5.72 -0.29
C LEU A 264 -2.96 6.98 0.58
N SER A 265 -1.91 7.78 0.54
CA SER A 265 -1.86 9.13 1.10
C SER A 265 -1.37 10.10 0.03
N ILE A 266 -1.98 11.27 -0.04
CA ILE A 266 -1.72 12.28 -1.09
C ILE A 266 -1.15 13.54 -0.44
N GLU A 267 -0.05 14.06 -0.98
CA GLU A 267 0.48 15.38 -0.62
C GLU A 267 0.12 16.36 -1.73
N GLY A 268 -0.36 17.55 -1.36
CA GLY A 268 -0.73 18.57 -2.33
C GLY A 268 -0.37 20.00 -1.95
N SER A 269 -0.67 20.91 -2.87
CA SER A 269 -0.47 22.35 -2.73
C SER A 269 -1.54 23.14 -3.50
N LYS A 270 -1.37 24.48 -3.53
CA LYS A 270 -2.27 25.42 -4.22
C LYS A 270 -3.72 25.24 -3.78
N LEU A 271 -3.92 25.27 -2.47
CA LEU A 271 -5.22 25.12 -1.84
C LEU A 271 -6.13 26.29 -2.19
N THR A 272 -7.34 26.00 -2.65
CA THR A 272 -8.39 27.00 -2.93
C THR A 272 -9.72 26.50 -2.39
N GLN A 273 -10.57 27.40 -1.89
CA GLN A 273 -11.92 27.02 -1.47
C GLN A 273 -12.73 26.52 -2.68
N PHE A 274 -13.43 25.40 -2.51
CA PHE A 274 -14.32 24.89 -3.55
C PHE A 274 -15.55 25.79 -3.64
N VAL A 275 -15.74 26.41 -4.80
CA VAL A 275 -16.96 27.17 -5.13
C VAL A 275 -17.81 26.30 -6.04
N GLU A 276 -18.98 25.90 -5.56
CA GLU A 276 -19.92 25.12 -6.37
C GLU A 276 -20.38 25.98 -7.56
N PRO A 277 -20.31 25.47 -8.80
CA PRO A 277 -20.80 26.24 -9.94
C PRO A 277 -22.29 26.55 -9.75
N PRO A 278 -22.75 27.75 -10.17
CA PRO A 278 -24.15 28.11 -10.06
C PRO A 278 -24.98 27.05 -10.80
N ALA A 279 -25.98 26.50 -10.11
CA ALA A 279 -26.88 25.51 -10.68
C ALA A 279 -27.40 26.03 -12.03
N VAL A 280 -27.10 25.31 -13.11
CA VAL A 280 -27.61 25.64 -14.44
C VAL A 280 -29.13 25.55 -14.32
N ALA A 281 -29.81 26.70 -14.30
CA ALA A 281 -31.25 26.76 -14.38
C ALA A 281 -31.65 26.01 -15.64
N GLY A 282 -32.30 24.85 -15.47
CA GLY A 282 -32.78 24.04 -16.58
C GLY A 282 -33.62 24.92 -17.48
N SER A 283 -33.15 25.13 -18.70
CA SER A 283 -33.99 25.60 -19.79
C SER A 283 -35.00 24.50 -20.07
N ASN A 284 -36.16 24.57 -19.40
CA ASN A 284 -37.37 23.94 -19.91
C ASN A 284 -37.70 24.63 -21.24
N SER A 285 -37.19 24.08 -22.33
CA SER A 285 -37.79 24.28 -23.64
C SER A 285 -39.01 23.39 -23.70
N ASP A 286 -40.17 23.98 -23.43
CA ASP A 286 -41.45 23.48 -23.93
C ASP A 286 -41.41 23.52 -25.47
N ASP A 287 -41.55 22.36 -26.10
CA ASP A 287 -42.08 22.16 -27.46
C ASP A 287 -42.70 20.76 -27.57
#